data_AF-A0A1Z1WQU9-F1
#
_entry.id   AF-A0A1Z1WQU9-F1
#
_cell.length_a   1.000
_cell.length_b   1.000
_cell.length_c   1.000
_cell.angle_alpha   90.00
_cell.angle_beta   90.00
_cell.angle_gamma   90.00
#
_symmetry.space_group_name_H-M   'P 1'
#
loop_
_entity.id
_entity.type
_entity.pdbx_description
1 polymer ?
#
loop_
_entity_poly.entity_id
_entity_poly.type
_entity_poly.pdbx_seq_one_letter_code
_entity_poly.pdbx_strand_id
1 'polypeptide(L)'
;MTHTPDAPAVVLDEERLTYAELNTRANRLAHRLIAEGTGPEQIVALALPRSAELIVALVAVLKTGAAYLPVDPRHPADRIAFMLQDAAPACVVTAPDVGCALPADVPRVHVDVDTDTDARATDPRDSDRTGPLTPANGAYVLYTSGSTGRPKGVLVPHAKRRGPGAVGPRGPGHRTSRPRPGRHAADLRRLRLRDLRTAALRRVIEVVADVLSLGERAGGRWRGTLVCAVPSALEELLSHHDVDLGADVVALGGEALPAHTLAEIRTAVPGARIVNVYGPTEATVYTTAWFSDADPADPEAPPIGRPVRNTAPTSSTRASSSYRPA
;
A
#
# COMPACT_ATOMS: atom_id res chain seq x y z
N MET A 1 6.82 -15.47 -1.04
CA MET A 1 5.74 -16.47 -0.86
C MET A 1 6.27 -17.88 -0.56
N THR A 2 7.51 -18.23 -0.92
CA THR A 2 8.04 -19.61 -0.77
C THR A 2 8.60 -20.00 0.60
N HIS A 3 8.80 -19.04 1.53
CA HIS A 3 9.48 -19.33 2.81
C HIS A 3 8.54 -19.80 3.92
N THR A 4 7.25 -19.47 3.83
CA THR A 4 6.20 -19.83 4.80
C THR A 4 4.88 -20.05 4.03
N PRO A 5 4.82 -21.06 3.14
CA PRO A 5 3.72 -21.25 2.21
C PRO A 5 2.36 -21.41 2.91
N ASP A 6 2.34 -22.14 4.02
CA ASP A 6 1.11 -22.47 4.76
C ASP A 6 0.71 -21.38 5.78
N ALA A 7 1.52 -20.32 5.91
CA ALA A 7 1.17 -19.21 6.79
C ALA A 7 0.07 -18.35 6.12
N PRO A 8 -0.85 -17.76 6.91
CA PRO A 8 -1.84 -16.84 6.38
C PRO A 8 -1.16 -15.64 5.72
N ALA A 9 -1.72 -15.21 4.59
CA ALA A 9 -1.28 -14.08 3.80
C ALA A 9 -2.37 -13.02 3.69
N VAL A 10 -3.63 -13.43 3.55
CA VAL A 10 -4.80 -12.55 3.51
C VAL A 10 -5.85 -13.07 4.48
N VAL A 11 -6.45 -12.17 5.26
CA VAL A 11 -7.59 -12.47 6.13
C VAL A 11 -8.68 -11.45 5.82
N LEU A 12 -9.89 -11.93 5.56
CA LEU A 12 -11.10 -11.13 5.42
C LEU A 12 -12.18 -11.86 6.23
N ASP A 13 -12.59 -11.27 7.35
CA ASP A 13 -13.49 -11.91 8.31
C ASP A 13 -13.01 -13.33 8.71
N GLU A 14 -13.79 -14.36 8.40
CA GLU A 14 -13.44 -15.76 8.64
C GLU A 14 -12.63 -16.39 7.50
N GLU A 15 -12.64 -15.79 6.31
CA GLU A 15 -11.91 -16.28 5.15
C GLU A 15 -10.42 -15.98 5.29
N ARG A 16 -9.59 -16.99 4.97
CA ARG A 16 -8.13 -16.88 5.02
C ARG A 16 -7.52 -17.49 3.78
N LEU A 17 -6.63 -16.73 3.14
CA LEU A 17 -5.74 -17.27 2.13
C LEU A 17 -4.34 -17.40 2.70
N THR A 18 -3.74 -18.58 2.56
CA THR A 18 -2.32 -18.81 2.80
C THR A 18 -1.46 -18.15 1.71
N TYR A 19 -0.16 -18.02 1.97
CA TYR A 19 0.77 -17.55 0.94
C TYR A 19 0.80 -18.44 -0.30
N ALA A 20 0.64 -19.75 -0.14
CA ALA A 20 0.60 -20.71 -1.24
C ALA A 20 -0.66 -20.53 -2.10
N GLU A 21 -1.83 -20.40 -1.47
CA GLU A 21 -3.11 -20.18 -2.17
C GLU A 21 -3.11 -18.83 -2.89
N LEU A 22 -2.71 -17.76 -2.21
CA LEU A 22 -2.58 -16.44 -2.81
C LEU A 22 -1.64 -16.48 -4.03
N ASN A 23 -0.47 -17.12 -3.90
CA ASN A 23 0.47 -17.22 -5.01
C ASN A 23 -0.12 -18.00 -6.19
N THR A 24 -0.79 -19.12 -5.90
CA THR A 24 -1.39 -19.99 -6.91
C THR A 24 -2.49 -19.27 -7.68
N ARG A 25 -3.44 -18.65 -6.99
CA ARG A 25 -4.52 -17.87 -7.61
C ARG A 25 -3.96 -16.70 -8.41
N ALA A 26 -3.00 -15.96 -7.86
CA ALA A 26 -2.37 -14.83 -8.55
C ALA A 26 -1.56 -15.26 -9.78
N ASN A 27 -0.91 -16.43 -9.75
CA ASN A 27 -0.18 -16.96 -10.89
C ASN A 27 -1.11 -17.32 -12.04
N ARG A 28 -2.20 -18.03 -11.76
CA ARG A 28 -3.21 -18.38 -12.78
C ARG A 28 -3.74 -17.13 -13.49
N LEU A 29 -4.13 -16.12 -12.71
CA LEU A 29 -4.60 -14.86 -13.25
C LEU A 29 -3.49 -14.11 -14.02
N ALA A 30 -2.25 -14.11 -13.52
CA ALA A 30 -1.13 -13.48 -14.22
C ALA A 30 -0.88 -14.11 -15.60
N HIS A 31 -0.94 -15.44 -15.72
CA HIS A 31 -0.79 -16.12 -17.01
C HIS A 31 -1.93 -15.78 -17.98
N ARG A 32 -3.17 -15.69 -17.49
CA ARG A 32 -4.31 -15.24 -18.31
C ARG A 32 -4.12 -13.82 -18.83
N LEU A 33 -3.76 -12.89 -17.94
CA LEU A 33 -3.46 -11.50 -18.31
C LEU A 33 -2.34 -11.41 -19.34
N ILE A 34 -1.27 -12.19 -19.16
CA ILE A 34 -0.15 -12.28 -20.10
C ILE A 34 -0.59 -12.83 -21.45
N ALA A 35 -1.44 -13.87 -21.48
CA ALA A 35 -1.97 -14.45 -22.71
C ALA A 35 -2.84 -13.44 -23.50
N GLU A 36 -3.48 -12.50 -22.81
CA GLU A 36 -4.20 -11.36 -23.39
C GLU A 36 -3.26 -10.19 -23.79
N GLY A 37 -1.94 -10.33 -23.62
CA GLY A 37 -0.94 -9.35 -24.02
C GLY A 37 -0.53 -8.36 -22.92
N THR A 38 -1.01 -8.53 -21.69
CA THR A 38 -0.62 -7.68 -20.55
C THR A 38 0.85 -7.90 -20.20
N GLY A 39 1.60 -6.81 -20.01
CA GLY A 39 2.98 -6.88 -19.52
C GLY A 39 3.54 -5.50 -19.14
N PRO A 40 4.88 -5.33 -19.16
CA PRO A 40 5.53 -4.08 -18.77
C PRO A 40 5.04 -2.87 -19.57
N GLU A 41 5.02 -1.70 -18.91
CA GLU A 41 4.55 -0.43 -19.49
C GLU A 41 3.05 -0.41 -19.87
N GLN A 42 2.28 -1.42 -19.47
CA GLN A 42 0.82 -1.43 -19.56
C GLN A 42 0.17 -1.14 -18.22
N ILE A 43 -1.09 -0.69 -18.25
CA ILE A 43 -1.91 -0.45 -17.07
C ILE A 43 -3.05 -1.47 -17.06
N VAL A 44 -3.32 -2.08 -15.92
CA VAL A 44 -4.50 -2.91 -15.68
C VAL A 44 -5.36 -2.25 -14.63
N ALA A 45 -6.61 -1.95 -14.95
CA ALA A 45 -7.55 -1.41 -13.97
C ALA A 45 -8.12 -2.53 -13.10
N LEU A 46 -8.26 -2.30 -11.80
CA LEU A 46 -8.84 -3.22 -10.83
C LEU A 46 -10.15 -2.62 -10.33
N ALA A 47 -11.28 -3.07 -10.89
CA ALA A 47 -12.62 -2.65 -10.51
C ALA A 47 -13.25 -3.73 -9.63
N LEU A 48 -12.72 -3.89 -8.41
CA LEU A 48 -13.16 -4.89 -7.44
C LEU A 48 -13.42 -4.20 -6.09
N PRO A 49 -14.42 -4.67 -5.32
CA PRO A 49 -14.60 -4.24 -3.94
C PRO A 49 -13.39 -4.68 -3.09
N ARG A 50 -13.34 -4.21 -1.84
CA ARG A 50 -12.34 -4.71 -0.87
C ARG A 50 -12.64 -6.19 -0.60
N SER A 51 -11.80 -7.08 -1.11
CA SER A 51 -11.93 -8.52 -0.92
C SER A 51 -10.58 -9.24 -1.05
N ALA A 52 -10.56 -10.55 -0.82
CA ALA A 52 -9.38 -11.37 -1.07
C ALA A 52 -8.99 -11.38 -2.56
N GLU A 53 -9.98 -11.36 -3.45
CA GLU A 53 -9.84 -11.31 -4.92
C GLU A 53 -9.15 -10.04 -5.38
N LEU A 54 -9.41 -8.89 -4.74
CA LEU A 54 -8.67 -7.66 -5.02
C LEU A 54 -7.18 -7.83 -4.77
N ILE A 55 -6.80 -8.51 -3.67
CA ILE A 55 -5.39 -8.78 -3.35
C ILE A 55 -4.79 -9.77 -4.34
N VAL A 56 -5.53 -10.82 -4.72
CA VAL A 56 -5.13 -11.76 -5.77
C VAL A 56 -4.87 -11.02 -7.10
N ALA A 57 -5.79 -10.17 -7.52
CA ALA A 57 -5.70 -9.39 -8.76
C ALA A 57 -4.53 -8.41 -8.74
N LEU A 58 -4.32 -7.70 -7.64
CA LEU A 58 -3.17 -6.81 -7.46
C LEU A 58 -1.86 -7.58 -7.63
N VAL A 59 -1.70 -8.71 -6.94
CA VAL A 59 -0.49 -9.53 -7.03
C VAL A 59 -0.32 -10.10 -8.44
N ALA A 60 -1.41 -10.51 -9.10
CA ALA A 60 -1.39 -11.03 -10.47
C ALA A 60 -0.88 -9.98 -11.47
N VAL A 61 -1.39 -8.75 -11.40
CA VAL A 61 -0.94 -7.63 -12.25
C VAL A 61 0.54 -7.33 -12.04
N LEU A 62 1.00 -7.28 -10.78
CA LEU A 62 2.43 -7.07 -10.51
C LEU A 62 3.32 -8.20 -11.06
N LYS A 63 2.80 -9.44 -11.13
CA LYS A 63 3.52 -10.58 -11.72
C LYS A 63 3.63 -10.50 -13.24
N THR A 64 2.71 -9.83 -13.94
CA THR A 64 2.84 -9.57 -15.38
C THR A 64 3.88 -8.49 -15.68
N GLY A 65 4.16 -7.61 -14.71
CA GLY A 65 5.01 -6.43 -14.85
C GLY A 65 4.25 -5.16 -15.21
N ALA A 66 2.93 -5.24 -15.35
CA ALA A 66 2.06 -4.09 -15.56
C ALA A 66 1.84 -3.29 -14.26
N ALA A 67 1.40 -2.04 -14.41
CA ALA A 67 0.96 -1.20 -13.31
C ALA A 67 -0.53 -1.45 -13.03
N TYR A 68 -0.93 -1.56 -11.76
CA TYR A 68 -2.35 -1.61 -11.42
C TYR A 68 -2.95 -0.21 -11.20
N LEU A 69 -4.20 -0.01 -11.61
CA LEU A 69 -5.01 1.17 -11.33
C LEU A 69 -6.22 0.75 -10.49
N PRO A 70 -6.29 1.04 -9.18
CA PRO A 70 -7.47 0.72 -8.39
C PRO A 70 -8.63 1.64 -8.78
N VAL A 71 -9.79 1.06 -9.04
CA VAL A 71 -11.04 1.74 -9.36
C VAL A 71 -12.09 1.28 -8.35
N ASP A 72 -12.55 2.19 -7.47
CA ASP A 72 -13.64 1.87 -6.54
C ASP A 72 -14.96 1.69 -7.32
N PRO A 73 -15.58 0.51 -7.31
CA PRO A 73 -16.85 0.27 -8.00
C PRO A 73 -17.99 1.18 -7.54
N ARG A 74 -17.89 1.78 -6.35
CA ARG A 74 -18.89 2.69 -5.78
C ARG A 74 -18.78 4.12 -6.31
N HIS A 75 -17.73 4.44 -7.08
CA HIS A 75 -17.64 5.73 -7.73
C HIS A 75 -18.77 5.93 -8.75
N PRO A 76 -19.22 7.18 -8.97
CA PRO A 76 -20.15 7.48 -10.06
C PRO A 76 -19.62 6.99 -11.42
N ALA A 77 -20.51 6.50 -12.29
CA ALA A 77 -20.16 5.95 -13.60
C ALA A 77 -19.29 6.91 -14.42
N ASP A 78 -19.62 8.20 -14.44
CA ASP A 78 -18.90 9.24 -15.17
C ASP A 78 -17.44 9.37 -14.69
N ARG A 79 -17.21 9.20 -13.38
CA ARG A 79 -15.86 9.23 -12.78
C ARG A 79 -15.05 8.01 -13.18
N ILE A 80 -15.68 6.82 -13.19
CA ILE A 80 -15.04 5.58 -13.63
C ILE A 80 -14.69 5.67 -15.11
N ALA A 81 -15.63 6.09 -15.95
CA ALA A 81 -15.42 6.29 -17.38
C ALA A 81 -14.26 7.25 -17.64
N PHE A 82 -14.23 8.40 -16.95
CA PHE A 82 -13.11 9.34 -17.04
C PHE A 82 -11.77 8.70 -16.70
N MET A 83 -11.67 7.98 -15.56
CA MET A 83 -10.42 7.33 -15.14
C MET A 83 -9.94 6.31 -16.17
N LEU A 84 -10.85 5.51 -16.74
CA LEU A 84 -10.51 4.50 -17.73
C LEU A 84 -10.13 5.10 -19.09
N GLN A 85 -10.78 6.18 -19.50
CA GLN A 85 -10.44 6.91 -20.72
C GLN A 85 -9.06 7.59 -20.61
N ASP A 86 -8.78 8.24 -19.48
CA ASP A 86 -7.51 8.95 -19.24
C ASP A 86 -6.34 7.98 -19.05
N ALA A 87 -6.54 6.87 -18.33
CA ALA A 87 -5.48 5.87 -18.11
C ALA A 87 -5.29 4.90 -19.28
N ALA A 88 -6.30 4.72 -20.15
CA ALA A 88 -6.33 3.78 -21.27
C ALA A 88 -5.75 2.39 -20.90
N PRO A 89 -6.32 1.69 -19.91
CA PRO A 89 -5.79 0.41 -19.47
C PRO A 89 -5.93 -0.66 -20.55
N ALA A 90 -5.01 -1.62 -20.58
CA ALA A 90 -5.07 -2.78 -21.47
C ALA A 90 -6.33 -3.62 -21.23
N CYS A 91 -6.73 -3.76 -19.96
CA CYS A 91 -7.99 -4.38 -19.56
C CYS A 91 -8.41 -3.93 -18.15
N VAL A 92 -9.65 -4.25 -17.80
CA VAL A 92 -10.21 -4.12 -16.45
C VAL A 92 -10.42 -5.50 -15.86
N VAL A 93 -9.80 -5.76 -14.71
CA VAL A 93 -10.10 -6.92 -13.88
C VAL A 93 -11.30 -6.59 -13.00
N THR A 94 -12.34 -7.43 -13.06
CA THR A 94 -13.60 -7.29 -12.31
C THR A 94 -14.16 -8.67 -11.93
N ALA A 95 -15.29 -8.74 -11.25
CA ALA A 95 -16.02 -9.99 -10.98
C ALA A 95 -17.47 -9.89 -11.50
N PRO A 96 -18.13 -11.01 -11.86
CA PRO A 96 -19.46 -10.98 -12.48
C PRO A 96 -20.55 -10.32 -11.61
N ASP A 97 -20.42 -10.41 -10.30
CA ASP A 97 -21.32 -9.90 -9.27
C ASP A 97 -21.04 -8.43 -8.90
N VAL A 98 -19.95 -7.84 -9.39
CA VAL A 98 -19.60 -6.46 -9.09
C VAL A 98 -20.43 -5.53 -9.97
N GLY A 99 -21.38 -4.83 -9.33
CA GLY A 99 -22.25 -3.82 -9.93
C GLY A 99 -21.52 -2.53 -10.34
N CYS A 100 -20.45 -2.64 -11.13
CA CYS A 100 -19.65 -1.53 -11.63
C CYS A 100 -20.08 -1.17 -13.06
N ALA A 101 -20.50 0.08 -13.27
CA ALA A 101 -20.85 0.60 -14.59
C ALA A 101 -19.59 0.85 -15.42
N LEU A 102 -19.01 -0.22 -15.97
CA LEU A 102 -17.83 -0.15 -16.82
C LEU A 102 -18.21 0.21 -18.27
N PRO A 103 -17.42 1.06 -18.95
CA PRO A 103 -17.54 1.29 -20.39
C PRO A 103 -17.51 -0.04 -21.19
N ALA A 104 -18.24 -0.09 -22.31
CA ALA A 104 -18.39 -1.31 -23.10
C ALA A 104 -17.15 -1.65 -23.96
N ASP A 105 -16.34 -0.64 -24.26
CA ASP A 105 -15.18 -0.67 -25.14
C ASP A 105 -13.88 -1.14 -24.45
N VAL A 106 -13.88 -1.25 -23.12
CA VAL A 106 -12.69 -1.68 -22.36
C VAL A 106 -12.71 -3.21 -22.17
N PRO A 107 -11.65 -3.94 -22.57
CA PRO A 107 -11.55 -5.38 -22.36
C PRO A 107 -11.70 -5.76 -20.88
N ARG A 108 -12.40 -6.86 -20.60
CA ARG A 108 -12.73 -7.29 -19.23
C ARG A 108 -12.16 -8.67 -18.94
N VAL A 109 -11.51 -8.79 -17.79
CA VAL A 109 -11.00 -10.05 -17.27
C VAL A 109 -11.67 -10.33 -15.94
N HIS A 110 -12.32 -11.48 -15.83
CA HIS A 110 -12.93 -11.86 -14.55
C HIS A 110 -11.89 -12.51 -13.62
N VAL A 111 -11.80 -12.00 -12.39
CA VAL A 111 -10.91 -12.51 -11.32
C VAL A 111 -11.33 -13.91 -10.86
N ASP A 112 -12.62 -14.21 -11.01
CA ASP A 112 -13.24 -15.44 -10.56
C ASP A 112 -12.99 -16.58 -11.55
N VAL A 113 -12.03 -17.45 -11.26
CA VAL A 113 -11.87 -18.70 -12.00
C VAL A 113 -11.27 -19.77 -11.07
N ASP A 114 -12.08 -20.25 -10.13
CA ASP A 114 -11.92 -21.63 -9.61
C ASP A 114 -12.19 -22.69 -10.71
N THR A 115 -12.52 -22.25 -11.93
CA THR A 115 -12.86 -23.09 -13.08
C THR A 115 -11.71 -23.37 -14.05
N ASP A 116 -10.51 -22.82 -13.84
CA ASP A 116 -9.35 -23.04 -14.74
C ASP A 116 -8.22 -23.71 -13.96
N THR A 117 -8.46 -25.00 -13.66
CA THR A 117 -7.47 -25.88 -13.05
C THR A 117 -6.27 -26.16 -13.99
N ASP A 118 -6.43 -25.90 -15.28
CA ASP A 118 -5.40 -26.06 -16.31
C ASP A 118 -4.43 -24.85 -16.39
N ALA A 119 -4.80 -23.69 -15.85
CA ALA A 119 -3.92 -22.54 -15.79
C ALA A 119 -2.67 -22.79 -14.92
N ARG A 120 -1.50 -22.40 -15.45
CA ARG A 120 -0.20 -22.57 -14.79
C ARG A 120 -0.20 -21.92 -13.41
N ALA A 121 -0.05 -22.74 -12.37
CA ALA A 121 0.05 -22.29 -10.97
C ALA A 121 1.44 -21.76 -10.58
N THR A 122 2.44 -21.89 -11.47
CA THR A 122 3.82 -21.43 -11.23
C THR A 122 4.01 -19.97 -11.60
N ASP A 123 4.95 -19.29 -10.94
CA ASP A 123 5.27 -17.89 -11.25
C ASP A 123 5.60 -17.71 -12.74
N PRO A 124 5.09 -16.65 -13.40
CA PRO A 124 5.48 -16.35 -14.77
C PRO A 124 6.98 -16.10 -14.87
N ARG A 125 7.61 -16.69 -15.88
CA ARG A 125 9.02 -16.52 -16.22
C ARG A 125 9.18 -15.30 -17.12
N ASP A 126 10.41 -14.81 -17.26
CA ASP A 126 10.69 -13.69 -18.17
C ASP A 126 10.33 -14.02 -19.62
N SER A 127 10.49 -15.28 -20.02
CA SER A 127 10.07 -15.78 -21.34
C SER A 127 8.55 -15.82 -21.53
N ASP A 128 7.78 -15.83 -20.45
CA ASP A 128 6.32 -15.80 -20.54
C ASP A 128 5.81 -14.36 -20.83
N ARG A 129 6.59 -13.32 -20.49
CA ARG A 129 6.16 -11.91 -20.55
C ARG A 129 6.42 -11.26 -21.91
N THR A 130 5.67 -10.20 -22.20
CA THR A 130 5.82 -9.40 -23.44
C THR A 130 7.07 -8.52 -23.48
N GLY A 131 7.77 -8.35 -22.35
CA GLY A 131 8.99 -7.55 -22.26
C GLY A 131 9.77 -7.76 -20.95
N PRO A 132 11.01 -7.25 -20.86
CA PRO A 132 11.85 -7.40 -19.68
C PRO A 132 11.36 -6.53 -18.52
N LEU A 133 11.46 -7.07 -17.30
CA LEU A 133 11.17 -6.32 -16.08
C LEU A 133 12.36 -5.44 -15.69
N THR A 134 12.08 -4.19 -15.38
CA THR A 134 13.03 -3.23 -14.83
C THR A 134 12.43 -2.54 -13.62
N PRO A 135 13.24 -2.10 -12.64
CA PRO A 135 12.72 -1.31 -11.52
C PRO A 135 12.09 0.03 -11.94
N ALA A 136 12.29 0.47 -13.18
CA ALA A 136 11.68 1.68 -13.72
C ALA A 136 10.27 1.47 -14.24
N ASN A 137 9.82 0.22 -14.45
CA ASN A 137 8.45 -0.04 -14.88
C ASN A 137 7.45 0.46 -13.82
N GLY A 138 6.30 0.91 -14.31
CA GLY A 138 5.16 1.31 -13.48
C GLY A 138 4.71 0.18 -12.56
N ALA A 139 4.50 0.48 -11.28
CA ALA A 139 3.93 -0.44 -10.30
C ALA A 139 2.43 -0.17 -10.10
N TYR A 140 2.02 1.10 -10.06
CA TYR A 140 0.63 1.49 -9.90
C TYR A 140 0.35 2.90 -10.40
N VAL A 141 -0.92 3.17 -10.69
CA VAL A 141 -1.46 4.50 -10.97
C VAL A 141 -2.47 4.86 -9.89
N LEU A 142 -2.35 6.05 -9.29
CA LEU A 142 -3.36 6.56 -8.35
C LEU A 142 -3.91 7.89 -8.86
N TYR A 143 -5.23 8.04 -8.84
CA TYR A 143 -5.88 9.31 -9.13
C TYR A 143 -5.98 10.17 -7.89
N THR A 144 -5.55 11.43 -8.01
CA THR A 144 -5.69 12.46 -6.98
C THR A 144 -6.56 13.60 -7.46
N SER A 145 -7.16 14.37 -6.55
CA SER A 145 -7.84 15.62 -6.89
C SER A 145 -6.81 16.62 -7.43
N GLY A 146 -6.81 16.88 -8.73
CA GLY A 146 -5.94 17.88 -9.34
C GLY A 146 -6.31 19.29 -8.88
N SER A 147 -5.33 20.20 -8.85
CA SER A 147 -5.55 21.62 -8.53
C SER A 147 -6.48 22.34 -9.50
N THR A 148 -6.70 21.76 -10.69
CA THR A 148 -7.62 22.24 -11.73
C THR A 148 -9.04 21.68 -11.58
N GLY A 149 -9.33 20.94 -10.50
CA GLY A 149 -10.62 20.30 -10.25
C GLY A 149 -10.83 18.98 -11.02
N ARG A 150 -10.01 18.68 -12.03
CA ARG A 150 -10.02 17.39 -12.73
C ARG A 150 -9.08 16.40 -12.04
N PRO A 151 -9.52 15.16 -11.77
CA PRO A 151 -8.64 14.13 -11.23
C PRO A 151 -7.45 13.87 -12.16
N LYS A 152 -6.27 13.62 -11.60
CA LYS A 152 -5.04 13.32 -12.36
C LYS A 152 -4.48 11.96 -11.97
N GLY A 153 -4.23 11.12 -12.96
CA GLY A 153 -3.51 9.85 -12.79
C GLY A 153 -2.02 10.07 -12.54
N VAL A 154 -1.49 9.52 -11.45
CA VAL A 154 -0.07 9.55 -11.11
C VAL A 154 0.51 8.14 -11.20
N LEU A 155 1.31 7.88 -12.23
CA LEU A 155 2.06 6.64 -12.39
C LEU A 155 3.28 6.61 -11.46
N VAL A 156 3.41 5.54 -10.69
CA VAL A 156 4.51 5.34 -9.74
C VAL A 156 5.28 4.07 -10.10
N PRO A 157 6.61 4.15 -10.35
CA PRO A 157 7.42 2.98 -10.67
C PRO A 157 7.79 2.15 -9.43
N HIS A 158 8.21 0.90 -9.63
CA HIS A 158 8.71 0.02 -8.57
C HIS A 158 9.90 0.62 -7.81
N ALA A 159 10.79 1.31 -8.52
CA ALA A 159 11.88 2.08 -7.95
C ALA A 159 12.03 3.42 -8.67
N LYS A 160 12.13 4.49 -7.89
CA LYS A 160 12.55 5.77 -8.44
C LYS A 160 14.02 5.71 -8.85
N ARG A 161 14.29 5.98 -10.14
CA ARG A 161 15.65 6.22 -10.61
C ARG A 161 16.19 7.45 -9.90
N ARG A 162 17.34 7.32 -9.24
CA ARG A 162 18.08 8.47 -8.68
C ARG A 162 18.49 9.37 -9.84
N GLY A 163 18.15 10.66 -9.77
CA GLY A 163 18.70 11.64 -10.70
C GLY A 163 20.23 11.72 -10.60
N PRO A 164 20.95 12.07 -11.67
CA PRO A 164 22.39 12.33 -11.59
C PRO A 164 22.62 13.54 -10.69
N GLY A 165 23.29 13.35 -9.54
CA GLY A 165 23.63 14.45 -8.61
C GLY A 165 23.46 14.14 -7.11
N ALA A 166 22.80 13.05 -6.73
CA ALA A 166 22.63 12.69 -5.31
C ALA A 166 23.86 11.96 -4.74
N VAL A 167 24.98 12.68 -4.56
CA VAL A 167 26.09 12.24 -3.70
C VAL A 167 25.67 12.46 -2.24
N GLY A 168 25.22 11.39 -1.58
CA GLY A 168 25.08 11.38 -0.12
C GLY A 168 26.42 11.06 0.54
N PRO A 169 26.71 11.56 1.76
CA PRO A 169 27.98 11.32 2.43
C PRO A 169 28.15 9.81 2.68
N ARG A 170 29.21 9.22 2.12
CA ARG A 170 29.67 7.88 2.46
C ARG A 170 30.25 7.94 3.87
N GLY A 171 29.47 7.56 4.88
CA GLY A 171 29.98 7.25 6.21
C GLY A 171 30.83 5.96 6.18
N PRO A 172 31.78 5.78 7.11
CA PRO A 172 32.76 4.71 7.04
C PRO A 172 32.11 3.33 7.21
N GLY A 173 32.70 2.34 6.53
CA GLY A 173 32.09 1.04 6.27
C GLY A 173 31.80 0.22 7.53
N HIS A 174 30.54 -0.19 7.67
CA HIS A 174 30.19 -1.35 8.48
C HIS A 174 29.97 -2.55 7.57
N ARG A 175 30.84 -3.56 7.71
CA ARG A 175 30.67 -4.88 7.10
C ARG A 175 29.33 -5.46 7.54
N THR A 176 28.43 -5.69 6.58
CA THR A 176 27.17 -6.39 6.81
C THR A 176 27.45 -7.87 7.00
N SER A 177 27.39 -8.36 8.23
CA SER A 177 27.33 -9.80 8.52
C SER A 177 25.99 -10.34 8.02
N ARG A 178 26.05 -11.39 7.19
CA ARG A 178 24.87 -12.16 6.75
C ARG A 178 24.05 -12.62 7.99
N PRO A 179 22.72 -12.44 8.01
CA PRO A 179 21.92 -12.98 9.11
C PRO A 179 21.80 -14.50 8.96
N ARG A 180 22.11 -15.22 10.05
CA ARG A 180 21.80 -16.64 10.23
C ARG A 180 20.30 -16.81 10.50
N PRO A 181 19.68 -17.92 10.05
CA PRO A 181 18.28 -18.19 10.31
C PRO A 181 18.09 -18.72 11.74
N GLY A 182 17.10 -18.18 12.45
CA GLY A 182 16.66 -18.66 13.77
C GLY A 182 16.46 -17.54 14.78
N ARG A 183 15.23 -17.45 15.31
CA ARG A 183 14.68 -16.51 16.32
C ARG A 183 14.12 -15.18 15.76
N HIS A 184 12.89 -15.24 15.25
CA HIS A 184 12.11 -14.09 14.79
C HIS A 184 11.33 -13.41 15.93
N ALA A 185 12.05 -12.73 16.82
CA ALA A 185 11.51 -11.71 17.72
C ALA A 185 12.45 -10.49 17.82
N ALA A 186 13.31 -10.30 16.82
CA ALA A 186 14.40 -9.32 16.87
C ALA A 186 14.02 -7.99 16.17
N ASP A 187 13.76 -7.00 17.02
CA ASP A 187 14.04 -5.57 16.86
C ASP A 187 13.05 -4.72 16.04
N LEU A 188 11.80 -4.65 16.52
CA LEU A 188 10.75 -3.70 16.08
C LEU A 188 11.19 -2.22 16.18
N ARG A 189 12.19 -1.90 17.03
CA ARG A 189 12.78 -0.56 17.17
C ARG A 189 13.61 -0.11 15.96
N ARG A 190 13.89 -1.01 15.00
CA ARG A 190 14.65 -0.69 13.79
C ARG A 190 13.82 -0.53 12.52
N LEU A 191 12.49 -0.70 12.58
CA LEU A 191 11.63 -0.56 11.40
C LEU A 191 11.83 0.82 10.75
N ARG A 192 12.40 0.84 9.55
CA ARG A 192 12.44 2.01 8.66
C ARG A 192 11.28 1.91 7.67
N LEU A 193 10.88 3.01 7.03
CA LEU A 193 9.82 2.99 6.00
C LEU A 193 10.04 2.02 4.83
N ARG A 194 11.30 1.64 4.57
CA ARG A 194 11.63 0.56 3.63
C ARG A 194 11.07 -0.80 4.09
N ASP A 195 11.07 -1.04 5.40
CA ASP A 195 10.54 -2.24 6.02
C ASP A 195 9.01 -2.21 6.01
N LEU A 196 8.35 -1.04 6.11
CA LEU A 196 6.91 -0.93 5.87
C LEU A 196 6.52 -1.34 4.44
N ARG A 197 7.32 -0.97 3.43
CA ARG A 197 7.11 -1.37 2.03
C ARG A 197 7.37 -2.83 1.71
N THR A 198 8.31 -3.47 2.41
CA THR A 198 8.76 -4.85 2.10
C THR A 198 8.26 -5.88 3.12
N ALA A 199 7.88 -5.47 4.33
CA ALA A 199 7.32 -6.35 5.35
C ALA A 199 5.87 -6.70 5.09
N ALA A 200 5.13 -5.94 4.29
CA ALA A 200 3.78 -6.33 3.84
C ALA A 200 3.77 -7.68 3.10
N LEU A 201 4.86 -8.03 2.40
CA LEU A 201 4.99 -9.32 1.68
C LEU A 201 5.36 -10.51 2.56
N ARG A 202 5.57 -10.28 3.87
CA ARG A 202 5.87 -11.33 4.87
C ARG A 202 4.95 -11.26 6.10
N ARG A 203 3.88 -10.47 6.02
CA ARG A 203 2.88 -10.30 7.06
C ARG A 203 1.49 -10.64 6.51
N VAL A 204 0.61 -11.03 7.41
CA VAL A 204 -0.81 -11.20 7.11
C VAL A 204 -1.40 -9.84 6.77
N ILE A 205 -2.07 -9.74 5.62
CA ILE A 205 -2.86 -8.58 5.24
C ILE A 205 -4.29 -8.86 5.71
N GLU A 206 -4.73 -8.12 6.71
CA GLU A 206 -6.15 -8.11 7.07
C GLU A 206 -6.86 -7.05 6.23
N VAL A 207 -7.82 -7.50 5.42
CA VAL A 207 -8.66 -6.64 4.61
C VAL A 207 -9.85 -6.24 5.47
N VAL A 208 -10.00 -4.93 5.67
CA VAL A 208 -11.10 -4.35 6.45
C VAL A 208 -11.88 -3.38 5.57
N ALA A 209 -13.17 -3.22 5.86
CA ALA A 209 -14.03 -2.28 5.15
C ALA A 209 -13.47 -0.86 5.27
N ASP A 210 -13.12 -0.41 6.46
CA ASP A 210 -12.30 0.78 6.72
C ASP A 210 -11.74 0.68 8.16
N VAL A 211 -10.99 1.70 8.61
CA VAL A 211 -10.41 1.67 9.96
C VAL A 211 -11.49 1.70 11.05
N LEU A 212 -12.65 2.31 10.81
CA LEU A 212 -13.76 2.40 11.76
C LEU A 212 -14.41 1.04 11.98
N SER A 213 -14.48 0.20 10.94
CA SER A 213 -14.99 -1.17 11.04
C SER A 213 -14.23 -2.05 12.04
N LEU A 214 -13.02 -1.66 12.46
CA LEU A 214 -12.31 -2.34 13.55
C LEU A 214 -13.08 -2.28 14.89
N GLY A 215 -13.85 -1.21 15.10
CA GLY A 215 -14.65 -1.02 16.32
C GLY A 215 -15.95 -1.81 16.33
N GLU A 216 -16.45 -2.23 15.17
CA GLU A 216 -17.71 -2.98 15.02
C GLU A 216 -17.54 -4.48 15.31
N ARG A 217 -16.30 -4.94 15.52
CA ARG A 217 -16.00 -6.37 15.73
C ARG A 217 -16.58 -6.86 17.05
N ALA A 218 -17.03 -8.12 17.04
CA ALA A 218 -17.50 -8.78 18.27
C ALA A 218 -16.41 -8.75 19.35
N GLY A 219 -16.67 -8.02 20.44
CA GLY A 219 -15.74 -7.82 21.55
C GLY A 219 -14.74 -6.66 21.37
N GLY A 220 -14.87 -5.85 20.30
CA GLY A 220 -14.16 -4.59 20.08
C GLY A 220 -12.64 -4.69 19.99
N ARG A 221 -12.09 -5.91 20.00
CA ARG A 221 -10.68 -6.15 20.22
C ARG A 221 -9.95 -6.48 18.94
N TRP A 222 -8.96 -5.66 18.59
CA TRP A 222 -8.06 -5.93 17.48
C TRP A 222 -6.60 -5.93 17.94
N ARG A 223 -5.80 -6.85 17.39
CA ARG A 223 -4.36 -6.95 17.65
C ARG A 223 -3.59 -7.20 16.36
N GLY A 224 -2.56 -6.40 16.10
CA GLY A 224 -1.71 -6.59 14.93
C GLY A 224 -0.39 -5.85 15.01
N THR A 225 0.42 -5.95 13.96
CA THR A 225 1.76 -5.33 13.96
C THR A 225 1.75 -3.89 13.45
N LEU A 226 0.77 -3.53 12.63
CA LEU A 226 0.71 -2.23 11.96
C LEU A 226 -0.73 -1.81 11.71
N VAL A 227 -1.05 -0.58 12.10
CA VAL A 227 -2.24 0.14 11.63
C VAL A 227 -1.77 1.33 10.81
N CYS A 228 -2.37 1.55 9.65
CA CYS A 228 -2.17 2.75 8.83
C CYS A 228 -3.50 3.48 8.71
N ALA A 229 -3.54 4.76 9.08
CA ALA A 229 -4.76 5.57 9.02
C ALA A 229 -4.44 7.05 8.76
N VAL A 230 -5.48 7.83 8.48
CA VAL A 230 -5.42 9.29 8.65
C VAL A 230 -5.73 9.61 10.12
N PRO A 231 -5.14 10.69 10.70
CA PRO A 231 -5.41 11.12 12.08
C PRO A 231 -6.90 11.17 12.44
N SER A 232 -7.72 11.85 11.65
CA SER A 232 -9.16 12.02 11.91
C SER A 232 -9.92 10.70 12.05
N ALA A 233 -9.66 9.74 11.16
CA ALA A 233 -10.32 8.44 11.17
C ALA A 233 -9.88 7.57 12.37
N LEU A 234 -8.62 7.70 12.82
CA LEU A 234 -8.19 7.00 14.02
C LEU A 234 -8.78 7.64 15.28
N GLU A 235 -8.87 8.97 15.32
CA GLU A 235 -9.53 9.70 16.42
C GLU A 235 -11.00 9.29 16.55
N GLU A 236 -11.72 9.24 15.44
CA GLU A 236 -13.11 8.77 15.39
C GLU A 236 -13.23 7.32 15.88
N LEU A 237 -12.35 6.41 15.44
CA LEU A 237 -12.33 5.03 15.96
C LEU A 237 -12.13 5.00 17.48
N LEU A 238 -11.18 5.78 18.00
CA LEU A 238 -10.85 5.81 19.43
C LEU A 238 -11.91 6.49 20.30
N SER A 239 -12.78 7.31 19.70
CA SER A 239 -13.92 7.92 20.40
C SER A 239 -15.00 6.90 20.78
N HIS A 240 -15.00 5.72 20.15
CA HIS A 240 -15.88 4.62 20.50
C HIS A 240 -15.32 3.85 21.71
N HIS A 241 -15.99 3.95 22.85
CA HIS A 241 -15.50 3.41 24.13
C HIS A 241 -15.29 1.89 24.18
N ASP A 242 -15.86 1.14 23.24
CA ASP A 242 -15.77 -0.32 23.21
C ASP A 242 -14.58 -0.83 22.39
N VAL A 243 -13.75 0.05 21.83
CA VAL A 243 -12.62 -0.36 20.97
C VAL A 243 -11.35 -0.62 21.80
N ASP A 244 -10.91 -1.88 21.80
CA ASP A 244 -9.62 -2.31 22.34
C ASP A 244 -8.62 -2.56 21.19
N LEU A 245 -7.88 -1.52 20.82
CA LEU A 245 -6.88 -1.57 19.75
C LEU A 245 -5.48 -1.83 20.31
N GLY A 246 -4.77 -2.84 19.80
CA GLY A 246 -3.36 -3.07 20.12
C GLY A 246 -2.52 -3.23 18.86
N ALA A 247 -1.51 -2.38 18.71
CA ALA A 247 -0.62 -2.40 17.56
C ALA A 247 0.85 -2.21 17.98
N ASP A 248 1.78 -2.90 17.32
CA ASP A 248 3.21 -2.60 17.51
C ASP A 248 3.59 -1.23 16.91
N VAL A 249 2.94 -0.85 15.80
CA VAL A 249 3.20 0.39 15.07
C VAL A 249 1.88 1.02 14.62
N VAL A 250 1.72 2.33 14.84
CA VAL A 250 0.63 3.15 14.30
C VAL A 250 1.24 4.17 13.34
N ALA A 251 0.94 4.06 12.05
CA ALA A 251 1.41 4.98 11.02
C ALA A 251 0.28 5.92 10.57
N LEU A 252 0.53 7.22 10.66
CA LEU A 252 -0.45 8.27 10.39
C LEU A 252 0.06 9.16 9.28
N GLY A 253 -0.77 9.44 8.29
CA GLY A 253 -0.41 10.37 7.22
C GLY A 253 -1.62 10.84 6.44
N GLY A 254 -1.42 11.82 5.56
CA GLY A 254 -2.49 12.42 4.76
C GLY A 254 -3.15 13.64 5.41
N GLU A 255 -3.02 13.82 6.73
CA GLU A 255 -3.45 15.01 7.47
C GLU A 255 -2.35 15.46 8.43
N ALA A 256 -2.49 16.67 8.97
CA ALA A 256 -1.68 17.09 10.10
C ALA A 256 -2.04 16.24 11.33
N LEU A 257 -1.04 15.81 12.10
CA LEU A 257 -1.26 15.07 13.35
C LEU A 257 -1.32 16.08 14.50
N PRO A 258 -2.46 16.25 15.19
CA PRO A 258 -2.56 17.10 16.37
C PRO A 258 -1.94 16.44 17.62
N ALA A 259 -1.50 17.25 18.59
CA ALA A 259 -0.98 16.73 19.85
C ALA A 259 -2.04 15.99 20.71
N HIS A 260 -3.31 16.41 20.67
CA HIS A 260 -4.37 15.72 21.41
C HIS A 260 -4.60 14.31 20.84
N THR A 261 -4.73 14.16 19.53
CA THR A 261 -4.82 12.85 18.87
C THR A 261 -3.60 11.97 19.18
N LEU A 262 -2.39 12.55 19.21
CA LEU A 262 -1.18 11.80 19.64
C LEU A 262 -1.31 11.27 21.08
N ALA A 263 -1.79 12.10 22.01
CA ALA A 263 -1.96 11.72 23.41
C ALA A 263 -3.04 10.64 23.59
N GLU A 264 -4.14 10.75 22.85
CA GLU A 264 -5.21 9.74 22.82
C GLU A 264 -4.68 8.39 22.33
N ILE A 265 -3.94 8.36 21.21
CA ILE A 265 -3.36 7.13 20.67
C ILE A 265 -2.41 6.47 21.67
N ARG A 266 -1.60 7.24 22.39
CA ARG A 266 -0.70 6.69 23.42
C ARG A 266 -1.45 6.07 24.59
N THR A 267 -2.60 6.64 24.93
CA THR A 267 -3.47 6.16 26.00
C THR A 267 -4.20 4.89 25.56
N ALA A 268 -4.77 4.91 24.35
CA ALA A 268 -5.55 3.80 23.82
C ALA A 268 -4.69 2.60 23.36
N VAL A 269 -3.49 2.86 22.84
CA VAL A 269 -2.59 1.83 22.29
C VAL A 269 -1.23 1.90 22.98
N PRO A 270 -1.15 1.55 24.28
CA PRO A 270 0.06 1.70 25.06
C PRO A 270 1.22 0.85 24.50
N GLY A 271 2.39 1.47 24.34
CA GLY A 271 3.59 0.82 23.83
C GLY A 271 3.72 0.78 22.30
N ALA A 272 2.70 1.23 21.57
CA ALA A 272 2.79 1.37 20.12
C ALA A 272 3.82 2.42 19.71
N ARG A 273 4.60 2.10 18.67
CA ARG A 273 5.44 3.09 18.02
C ARG A 273 4.61 3.91 17.04
N ILE A 274 4.42 5.19 17.34
CA ILE A 274 3.69 6.12 16.48
C ILE A 274 4.64 6.72 15.45
N VAL A 275 4.21 6.75 14.19
CA VAL A 275 4.96 7.26 13.05
C VAL A 275 4.09 8.27 12.30
N ASN A 276 4.50 9.53 12.28
CA ASN A 276 3.87 10.55 11.44
C ASN A 276 4.59 10.57 10.08
N VAL A 277 3.90 10.21 9.01
CA VAL A 277 4.43 10.10 7.65
C VAL A 277 3.79 11.13 6.73
N TYR A 278 4.62 11.73 5.89
CA TYR A 278 4.18 12.73 4.93
C TYR A 278 4.80 12.45 3.56
N GLY A 279 4.01 12.66 2.52
CA GLY A 279 4.47 12.69 1.14
C GLY A 279 3.31 12.82 0.16
N PRO A 280 3.46 13.58 -0.92
CA PRO A 280 2.48 13.59 -2.00
C PRO A 280 2.55 12.28 -2.80
N THR A 281 1.46 11.90 -3.47
CA THR A 281 1.36 10.70 -4.32
C THR A 281 2.49 10.65 -5.36
N GLU A 282 2.78 11.79 -5.98
CA GLU A 282 3.85 12.03 -6.97
C GLU A 282 5.24 11.72 -6.41
N ALA A 283 5.41 11.87 -5.09
CA ALA A 283 6.66 11.59 -4.41
C ALA A 283 6.76 10.13 -3.90
N THR A 284 5.86 9.24 -4.32
CA THR A 284 5.81 7.82 -3.93
C THR A 284 5.37 7.67 -2.47
N VAL A 285 4.22 8.29 -2.17
CA VAL A 285 3.41 8.16 -0.93
C VAL A 285 4.04 8.76 0.32
N TYR A 286 5.26 8.37 0.70
CA TYR A 286 5.91 8.87 1.93
C TYR A 286 7.34 9.30 1.65
N THR A 287 7.63 10.59 1.82
CA THR A 287 8.94 11.21 1.62
C THR A 287 9.65 11.54 2.91
N THR A 288 8.90 11.87 3.96
CA THR A 288 9.42 12.18 5.28
C THR A 288 8.68 11.40 6.35
N ALA A 289 9.36 11.17 7.48
CA ALA A 289 8.74 10.57 8.64
C ALA A 289 9.34 11.06 9.95
N TRP A 290 8.47 11.22 10.93
CA TRP A 290 8.80 11.41 12.33
C TRP A 290 8.40 10.16 13.12
N PHE A 291 9.16 9.86 14.17
CA PHE A 291 8.94 8.68 15.00
C PHE A 291 8.90 9.11 16.47
N SER A 292 7.87 8.67 17.18
CA SER A 292 7.66 8.95 18.59
C SER A 292 8.78 8.45 19.51
N ASP A 293 9.53 7.43 19.12
CA ASP A 293 10.66 6.89 19.89
C ASP A 293 11.98 7.67 19.70
N ALA A 294 12.02 8.57 18.71
CA ALA A 294 13.20 9.37 18.39
C ALA A 294 13.17 10.77 18.99
N ASP A 295 12.05 11.18 19.60
CA ASP A 295 11.83 12.53 20.12
C ASP A 295 11.25 12.46 21.54
N PRO A 296 12.06 12.75 22.59
CA PRO A 296 11.66 12.59 23.99
C PRO A 296 10.80 13.74 24.53
N ALA A 297 10.67 14.85 23.80
CA ALA A 297 9.79 15.95 24.15
C ALA A 297 8.49 15.83 23.33
N ASP A 298 7.34 15.85 23.98
CA ASP A 298 6.04 15.84 23.29
C ASP A 298 5.85 17.15 22.55
N PRO A 299 5.93 17.16 21.21
CA PRO A 299 5.75 18.39 20.48
C PRO A 299 4.28 18.79 20.51
N GLU A 300 3.98 20.08 20.65
CA GLU A 300 2.62 20.62 20.51
C GLU A 300 1.99 20.28 19.14
N ALA A 301 2.83 19.97 18.15
CA ALA A 301 2.43 19.35 16.90
C ALA A 301 3.54 18.41 16.40
N PRO A 302 3.31 17.09 16.31
CA PRO A 302 4.25 16.15 15.72
C PRO A 302 4.72 16.58 14.33
N PRO A 303 6.03 16.82 14.13
CA PRO A 303 6.52 17.29 12.84
C PRO A 303 6.40 16.19 11.78
N ILE A 304 6.48 16.56 10.50
CA ILE A 304 6.54 15.61 9.38
C ILE A 304 7.89 14.87 9.30
N GLY A 305 8.83 15.23 10.17
CA GLY A 305 10.09 14.54 10.41
C GLY A 305 11.14 14.72 9.31
N ARG A 306 11.96 13.69 9.12
CA ARG A 306 13.15 13.74 8.24
C ARG A 306 12.94 12.95 6.96
N PRO A 307 13.65 13.30 5.85
CA PRO A 307 13.60 12.53 4.62
C PRO A 307 13.90 11.05 4.85
N VAL A 308 13.04 10.19 4.32
CA VAL A 308 13.26 8.75 4.29
C VAL A 308 14.44 8.49 3.34
N ARG A 309 15.37 7.59 3.72
CA ARG A 309 16.49 7.23 2.84
C ARG A 309 15.94 6.74 1.49
N ASN A 310 16.44 7.32 0.38
CA ASN A 310 15.99 7.16 -1.01
C ASN A 310 14.84 8.05 -1.50
N THR A 311 14.32 8.98 -0.70
CA THR A 311 13.37 10.01 -1.15
C THR A 311 13.92 11.38 -0.85
N ALA A 312 14.81 11.89 -1.72
CA ALA A 312 15.12 13.32 -1.68
C ALA A 312 13.97 14.04 -2.40
N PRO A 313 13.25 14.97 -1.75
CA PRO A 313 12.39 15.88 -2.48
C PRO A 313 13.25 16.71 -3.43
N THR A 314 12.86 16.78 -4.70
CA THR A 314 13.45 17.70 -5.67
C THR A 314 12.88 19.09 -5.45
N SER A 315 13.36 19.77 -4.40
CA SER A 315 13.44 21.24 -4.29
C SER A 315 13.82 21.62 -2.86
N SER A 316 14.77 22.54 -2.74
CA SER A 316 15.17 23.18 -1.49
C SER A 316 14.10 24.18 -1.06
N THR A 317 13.30 23.84 -0.06
CA THR A 317 12.59 24.86 0.73
C THR A 317 12.72 24.51 2.20
N ARG A 318 13.70 25.14 2.88
CA ARG A 318 13.64 25.30 4.33
C ARG A 318 12.49 26.26 4.61
N ALA A 319 11.33 25.76 5.02
CA ALA A 319 10.29 26.60 5.60
C ALA A 319 10.54 26.67 7.11
N SER A 320 11.26 27.71 7.54
CA SER A 320 11.22 28.18 8.92
C SER A 320 9.90 28.92 9.12
N SER A 321 9.03 28.39 9.98
CA SER A 321 7.79 29.04 10.39
C SER A 321 8.10 30.09 11.47
N SER A 322 7.79 31.35 11.18
CA SER A 322 7.51 32.37 12.19
C SER A 322 6.46 33.32 11.62
N TYR A 323 5.19 32.98 11.84
CA TYR A 323 4.06 33.88 11.63
C TYR A 323 3.48 34.23 13.01
N ARG A 324 3.58 35.50 13.39
CA ARG A 324 2.86 36.09 14.52
C ARG A 324 1.78 37.01 13.95
N PRO A 325 0.52 36.96 14.42
CA PRO A 325 -0.48 37.92 14.02
C PRO A 325 -0.29 39.25 14.76
N ALA A 326 -0.63 40.33 14.08
CA ALA A 326 -1.08 41.58 14.69
C ALA A 326 -2.61 41.60 14.63
#